data_AF-A0A350J7R8-F1
#
_entry.id   AF-A0A350J7R8-F1
#
_cell.length_a   1.000
_cell.length_b   1.000
_cell.length_c   1.000
_cell.angle_alpha   90.00
_cell.angle_beta   90.00
_cell.angle_gamma   90.00
#
_symmetry.space_group_name_H-M   'P 1'
#
loop_
_entity.id
_entity.type
_entity.pdbx_description
1 polymer ?
#
loop_
_entity_poly.entity_id
_entity_poly.type
_entity_poly.pdbx_seq_one_letter_code
_entity_poly.pdbx_strand_id
1 'polypeptide(L)'
;MTRKNVICPCCGADLLIDERKQKALCKNCGGIVDPESEVSENTRANETFIEKVLRYSGGKTTLIVLASIILVVFLFAGLSSASARKRAAEKRAAEATATEAETEAEETDESEESVSEDSSSEDDTTSVEDQLLGTYVGANGSVLILQKNGSAQYYYSDFDSMNSLNTWSFEDDTLEIYVGSCLCTVVTTIESGDVSSFTLEGKEDLDKLLWDSEEYVRVDDGTSTLTAEECDALIEEAT
;
A
#
# COMPACT_ATOMS: atom_id res chain seq x y z
N MET A 1 -44.84 -0.09 -7.20
CA MET A 1 -43.47 -0.16 -7.75
C MET A 1 -42.56 -0.42 -6.57
N THR A 2 -42.01 -1.62 -6.45
CA THR A 2 -40.98 -1.90 -5.44
C THR A 2 -39.69 -1.19 -5.85
N ARG A 3 -38.91 -0.77 -4.86
CA ARG A 3 -37.56 -0.24 -5.08
C ARG A 3 -36.62 -0.91 -4.08
N LYS A 4 -35.51 -1.44 -4.58
CA LYS A 4 -34.42 -2.02 -3.80
C LYS A 4 -33.34 -0.96 -3.64
N ASN A 5 -32.82 -0.77 -2.43
CA ASN A 5 -31.58 0.00 -2.27
C ASN A 5 -30.39 -0.94 -2.53
N VAL A 6 -29.41 -0.49 -3.30
CA VAL A 6 -28.24 -1.27 -3.70
C VAL A 6 -27.00 -0.37 -3.64
N ILE A 7 -25.99 -0.79 -2.90
CA ILE A 7 -24.72 -0.05 -2.77
C ILE A 7 -23.91 -0.21 -4.07
N CYS A 8 -23.41 0.90 -4.63
CA CYS A 8 -22.56 0.89 -5.81
C CYS A 8 -21.19 0.24 -5.50
N PRO A 9 -20.78 -0.84 -6.21
CA PRO A 9 -19.53 -1.54 -5.94
C PRO A 9 -18.27 -0.75 -6.33
N CYS A 10 -18.42 0.38 -7.05
CA CYS A 10 -17.30 1.21 -7.52
C CYS A 10 -17.01 2.42 -6.62
N CYS A 11 -17.98 2.91 -5.84
CA CYS A 11 -17.84 4.15 -5.06
C CYS A 11 -18.65 4.19 -3.75
N GLY A 12 -19.26 3.08 -3.31
CA GLY A 12 -20.00 3.00 -2.05
C GLY A 12 -21.35 3.75 -2.00
N ALA A 13 -21.70 4.53 -3.03
CA ALA A 13 -22.95 5.32 -3.04
C ALA A 13 -24.22 4.44 -3.08
N ASP A 14 -25.24 4.80 -2.29
CA ASP A 14 -26.57 4.19 -2.32
C ASP A 14 -27.33 4.45 -3.64
N LEU A 15 -27.92 3.39 -4.21
CA LEU A 15 -28.71 3.46 -5.45
C LEU A 15 -30.11 2.87 -5.23
N LEU A 16 -31.13 3.72 -5.37
CA LEU A 16 -32.54 3.32 -5.43
C LEU A 16 -32.90 2.80 -6.83
N ILE A 17 -32.94 1.48 -7.00
CA ILE A 17 -33.22 0.80 -8.27
C ILE A 17 -34.69 0.29 -8.27
N ASP A 18 -35.41 0.45 -9.38
CA ASP A 18 -36.71 -0.23 -9.61
C ASP A 18 -36.41 -1.69 -9.98
N GLU A 19 -36.98 -2.64 -9.24
CA GLU A 19 -36.67 -4.08 -9.36
C GLU A 19 -36.90 -4.64 -10.78
N ARG A 20 -37.68 -3.96 -11.63
CA ARG A 20 -37.90 -4.38 -13.03
C ARG A 20 -36.82 -3.86 -14.00
N LYS A 21 -35.75 -3.25 -13.49
CA LYS A 21 -34.57 -2.85 -14.27
C LYS A 21 -33.38 -3.75 -13.92
N GLN A 22 -33.07 -4.69 -14.81
CA GLN A 22 -31.92 -5.58 -14.67
C GLN A 22 -30.58 -4.84 -14.59
N LYS A 23 -30.48 -3.59 -15.09
CA LYS A 23 -29.26 -2.79 -15.00
C LYS A 23 -29.58 -1.32 -14.68
N ALA A 24 -28.80 -0.75 -13.78
CA ALA A 24 -28.80 0.67 -13.43
C ALA A 24 -27.41 1.27 -13.65
N LEU A 25 -27.35 2.57 -13.92
CA LEU A 25 -26.11 3.34 -13.99
C LEU A 25 -25.93 4.11 -12.67
N CYS A 26 -24.78 3.98 -12.03
CA CYS A 26 -24.43 4.82 -10.89
C CYS A 26 -24.21 6.26 -11.37
N LYS A 27 -24.98 7.21 -10.81
CA LYS A 27 -24.85 8.63 -11.16
C LYS A 27 -23.55 9.28 -10.69
N ASN A 28 -22.86 8.69 -9.71
CA ASN A 28 -21.67 9.27 -9.08
C ASN A 28 -20.35 8.89 -9.78
N CYS A 29 -20.32 7.74 -10.47
CA CYS A 29 -19.08 7.21 -11.08
C CYS A 29 -19.30 6.50 -12.44
N GLY A 30 -20.51 6.58 -13.03
CA GLY A 30 -20.85 5.89 -14.27
C GLY A 30 -20.93 4.35 -14.21
N GLY A 31 -20.48 3.71 -13.12
CA GLY A 31 -20.45 2.26 -12.99
C GLY A 31 -21.82 1.59 -13.15
N ILE A 32 -21.88 0.48 -13.89
CA ILE A 32 -23.11 -0.31 -14.10
C ILE A 32 -23.34 -1.24 -12.89
N VAL A 33 -24.57 -1.28 -12.40
CA VAL A 33 -25.00 -2.11 -11.26
C VAL A 33 -26.16 -3.01 -11.68
N ASP A 34 -26.04 -4.30 -11.38
CA ASP A 34 -27.03 -5.34 -11.69
C ASP A 34 -27.65 -5.83 -10.36
N PRO A 35 -28.96 -5.68 -10.12
CA PRO A 35 -29.58 -5.94 -8.82
C PRO A 35 -30.02 -7.41 -8.63
N GLU A 36 -29.94 -8.23 -9.68
CA GLU A 36 -30.30 -9.67 -9.69
C GLU A 36 -29.11 -10.58 -9.35
N SER A 37 -27.89 -10.05 -9.23
CA SER A 37 -26.72 -10.85 -8.82
C SER A 37 -26.76 -11.17 -7.31
N GLU A 38 -27.39 -12.30 -6.94
CA GLU A 38 -27.35 -12.88 -5.59
C GLU A 38 -25.96 -13.47 -5.26
N VAL A 39 -24.95 -12.61 -5.18
CA VAL A 39 -23.59 -12.99 -4.77
C VAL A 39 -23.59 -13.15 -3.25
N SER A 40 -23.46 -14.40 -2.77
CA SER A 40 -23.29 -14.67 -1.34
C SER A 40 -22.06 -13.93 -0.81
N GLU A 41 -22.14 -13.35 0.39
CA GLU A 41 -21.10 -12.44 0.89
C GLU A 41 -19.72 -13.09 1.02
N ASN A 42 -19.67 -14.42 1.16
CA ASN A 42 -18.43 -15.22 1.20
C ASN A 42 -17.77 -15.48 -0.17
N THR A 43 -18.46 -15.24 -1.30
CA THR A 43 -17.90 -15.46 -2.65
C THR A 43 -17.29 -14.18 -3.24
N ARG A 44 -17.78 -13.02 -2.80
CA ARG A 44 -17.61 -11.72 -3.48
C ARG A 44 -16.17 -11.23 -3.62
N ALA A 45 -15.30 -11.58 -2.67
CA ALA A 45 -13.88 -11.22 -2.68
C ALA A 45 -13.07 -12.02 -3.72
N ASN A 46 -13.47 -13.26 -4.03
CA ASN A 46 -12.63 -14.18 -4.80
C ASN A 46 -12.93 -14.12 -6.31
N GLU A 47 -14.20 -14.04 -6.70
CA GLU A 47 -14.59 -14.00 -8.12
C GLU A 47 -14.24 -12.67 -8.80
N THR A 48 -14.36 -11.54 -8.09
CA THR A 48 -14.08 -10.21 -8.64
C THR A 48 -12.60 -9.99 -8.96
N PHE A 49 -11.70 -10.63 -8.20
CA PHE A 49 -10.27 -10.66 -8.51
C PHE A 49 -9.98 -11.49 -9.76
N ILE A 50 -10.53 -12.70 -9.83
CA ILE A 50 -10.32 -13.63 -10.96
C ILE A 50 -10.84 -13.03 -12.27
N GLU A 51 -12.05 -12.46 -12.30
CA GLU A 51 -12.58 -11.80 -13.50
C GLU A 51 -11.73 -10.60 -13.96
N LYS A 52 -11.19 -9.78 -13.04
CA LYS A 52 -10.29 -8.67 -13.41
C LYS A 52 -9.00 -9.18 -14.08
N VAL A 53 -8.34 -10.18 -13.47
CA VAL A 53 -7.10 -10.78 -13.99
C VAL A 53 -7.32 -11.42 -15.36
N LEU A 54 -8.47 -12.09 -15.57
CA LEU A 54 -8.83 -12.71 -16.85
C LEU A 54 -9.17 -11.70 -17.96
N ARG A 55 -9.70 -10.51 -17.63
CA ARG A 55 -10.02 -9.48 -18.63
C ARG A 55 -8.83 -8.59 -19.02
N TYR A 56 -7.88 -8.36 -18.10
CA TYR A 56 -6.73 -7.48 -18.34
C TYR A 56 -5.59 -8.16 -19.13
N SER A 57 -5.57 -9.50 -19.16
CA SER A 57 -4.51 -10.28 -19.82
C SER A 57 -4.90 -10.72 -21.23
N GLY A 58 -4.36 -10.06 -22.26
CA GLY A 58 -4.49 -10.52 -23.64
C GLY A 58 -3.97 -11.96 -23.80
N GLY A 59 -4.79 -12.86 -24.34
CA GLY A 59 -4.84 -14.32 -24.06
C GLY A 59 -3.58 -15.21 -24.19
N LYS A 60 -2.38 -14.66 -24.37
CA LYS A 60 -1.11 -15.35 -24.16
C LYS A 60 -0.64 -15.26 -22.69
N THR A 61 -0.78 -14.10 -22.05
CA THR A 61 -0.30 -13.91 -20.65
C THR A 61 -1.17 -14.66 -19.64
N THR A 62 -2.46 -14.82 -19.90
CA THR A 62 -3.41 -15.58 -19.07
C THR A 62 -2.98 -17.04 -18.84
N LEU A 63 -2.39 -17.67 -19.86
CA LEU A 63 -1.85 -19.04 -19.75
C LEU A 63 -0.58 -19.11 -18.88
N ILE A 64 0.24 -18.06 -18.89
CA ILE A 64 1.46 -17.97 -18.06
C ILE A 64 1.07 -17.81 -16.58
N VAL A 65 0.10 -16.94 -16.28
CA VAL A 65 -0.42 -16.73 -14.92
C VAL A 65 -1.11 -17.99 -14.38
N LEU A 66 -1.90 -18.70 -15.20
CA LEU A 66 -2.47 -20.00 -14.80
C LEU A 66 -1.38 -21.05 -14.55
N ALA A 67 -0.34 -21.10 -15.39
CA ALA A 67 0.77 -22.04 -15.21
C ALA A 67 1.57 -21.76 -13.94
N SER A 68 1.85 -20.50 -13.61
CA SER A 68 2.59 -20.13 -12.38
C SER A 68 1.78 -20.42 -11.12
N ILE A 69 0.48 -20.11 -11.10
CA ILE A 69 -0.42 -20.45 -9.97
C ILE A 69 -0.47 -21.97 -9.76
N ILE A 70 -0.61 -22.76 -10.82
CA ILE A 70 -0.59 -24.23 -10.74
C ILE A 70 0.75 -24.73 -10.19
N LEU A 71 1.87 -24.18 -10.65
CA LEU A 71 3.22 -24.56 -10.20
C LEU A 71 3.42 -24.25 -8.70
N VAL A 72 2.96 -23.09 -8.24
CA VAL A 72 2.97 -22.72 -6.81
C VAL A 72 2.14 -23.70 -5.98
N VAL A 73 0.93 -24.07 -6.42
CA VAL A 73 0.08 -25.06 -5.72
C VAL A 73 0.79 -26.43 -5.63
N PHE A 74 1.48 -26.87 -6.70
CA PHE A 74 2.27 -28.10 -6.66
C PHE A 74 3.45 -28.03 -5.67
N LEU A 75 4.12 -26.89 -5.54
CA LEU A 75 5.21 -26.71 -4.55
C LEU A 75 4.69 -26.80 -3.11
N PHE A 76 3.58 -26.12 -2.78
CA PHE A 76 2.98 -26.20 -1.43
C PHE A 76 2.45 -27.61 -1.09
N ALA A 77 1.86 -28.31 -2.06
CA ALA A 77 1.46 -29.72 -1.89
C ALA A 77 2.69 -30.64 -1.67
N GLY A 78 3.81 -30.39 -2.38
CA GLY A 78 5.07 -31.10 -2.20
C GLY A 78 5.68 -30.89 -0.81
N LEU A 79 5.78 -29.63 -0.36
CA LEU A 79 6.32 -29.27 0.96
C LEU A 79 5.58 -29.93 2.12
N SER A 80 4.24 -30.05 2.00
CA SER A 80 3.40 -30.76 2.98
C SER A 80 3.82 -32.21 3.21
N SER A 81 4.38 -32.88 2.18
CA SER A 81 4.85 -34.27 2.25
C SER A 81 6.23 -34.41 2.94
N ALA A 82 7.04 -33.35 2.99
CA ALA A 82 8.33 -33.35 3.67
C ALA A 82 8.20 -33.09 5.17
N SER A 83 7.39 -32.09 5.55
CA SER A 83 7.20 -31.64 6.93
C SER A 83 6.73 -32.75 7.89
N ALA A 84 5.93 -33.69 7.41
CA ALA A 84 5.46 -34.83 8.19
C ALA A 84 6.60 -35.79 8.64
N ARG A 85 7.71 -35.86 7.90
CA ARG A 85 8.81 -36.81 8.20
C ARG A 85 9.77 -36.30 9.26
N LYS A 86 9.99 -34.98 9.36
CA LYS A 86 10.97 -34.40 10.30
C LYS A 86 10.50 -34.48 11.76
N ARG A 87 9.22 -34.17 12.01
CA ARG A 87 8.60 -34.19 13.36
C ARG A 87 8.57 -35.58 14.04
N ALA A 88 8.76 -36.66 13.28
CA ALA A 88 8.86 -38.02 13.82
C ALA A 88 10.25 -38.37 14.39
N ALA A 89 11.30 -37.62 14.03
CA ALA A 89 12.67 -37.85 14.51
C ALA A 89 12.97 -37.07 15.81
N GLU A 90 12.62 -35.79 15.84
CA GLU A 90 12.95 -34.87 16.95
C GLU A 90 12.29 -35.30 18.28
N LYS A 91 11.11 -35.96 18.23
CA LYS A 91 10.42 -36.49 19.42
C LYS A 91 11.13 -37.67 20.12
N ARG A 92 12.27 -38.16 19.62
CA ARG A 92 13.13 -39.15 20.31
C ARG A 92 14.39 -38.56 20.95
N ALA A 93 14.69 -37.29 20.73
CA ALA A 93 15.84 -36.63 21.35
C ALA A 93 15.49 -36.04 22.73
N ALA A 94 14.27 -35.53 22.90
CA ALA A 94 13.86 -34.78 24.10
C ALA A 94 13.65 -35.62 25.37
N GLU A 95 13.58 -36.95 25.28
CA GLU A 95 13.44 -37.84 26.45
C GLU A 95 14.79 -38.31 27.03
N ALA A 96 15.92 -37.86 26.47
CA ALA A 96 17.27 -38.35 26.84
C ALA A 96 18.07 -37.41 27.77
N THR A 97 17.62 -36.18 28.01
CA THR A 97 18.36 -35.13 28.76
C THR A 97 17.61 -34.63 30.01
N ALA A 98 16.73 -35.46 30.58
CA ALA A 98 15.96 -35.16 31.79
C ALA A 98 16.61 -35.72 33.08
N THR A 99 17.94 -35.83 33.10
CA THR A 99 18.76 -36.29 34.23
C THR A 99 20.06 -35.48 34.23
N GLU A 100 20.64 -35.23 35.40
CA GLU A 100 21.86 -34.42 35.61
C GLU A 100 21.67 -32.89 35.42
N ALA A 101 20.89 -32.28 36.33
CA ALA A 101 20.88 -30.82 36.59
C ALA A 101 20.45 -30.54 38.04
N GLU A 102 21.24 -30.99 39.00
CA GLU A 102 21.06 -30.77 40.45
C GLU A 102 22.26 -29.96 40.98
N THR A 103 22.08 -29.25 42.11
CA THR A 103 23.10 -28.58 42.95
C THR A 103 23.24 -27.04 42.81
N GLU A 104 23.12 -26.35 43.95
CA GLU A 104 23.49 -24.94 44.31
C GLU A 104 22.79 -23.78 43.53
N ALA A 105 22.22 -22.73 44.14
CA ALA A 105 22.57 -21.85 45.29
C ALA A 105 23.69 -20.82 44.94
N GLU A 106 23.71 -19.58 45.42
CA GLU A 106 23.03 -18.94 46.58
C GLU A 106 22.60 -17.47 46.29
N GLU A 107 22.41 -16.65 47.32
CA GLU A 107 22.00 -15.21 47.36
C GLU A 107 23.16 -14.25 46.91
N THR A 108 23.07 -12.91 46.85
CA THR A 108 22.08 -11.88 47.28
C THR A 108 21.99 -10.79 46.15
N ASP A 109 21.83 -9.45 46.27
CA ASP A 109 21.67 -8.43 47.33
C ASP A 109 20.96 -7.16 46.76
N GLU A 110 20.64 -6.15 47.58
CA GLU A 110 20.15 -4.81 47.15
C GLU A 110 21.25 -3.73 47.15
N SER A 111 21.10 -2.68 46.31
CA SER A 111 21.49 -1.29 46.65
C SER A 111 21.01 -0.28 45.59
N GLU A 112 20.36 0.80 46.04
CA GLU A 112 20.12 2.03 45.28
C GLU A 112 21.27 3.03 45.54
N GLU A 113 21.72 3.79 44.53
CA GLU A 113 22.14 5.18 44.77
C GLU A 113 21.99 6.04 43.50
N SER A 114 21.77 7.35 43.69
CA SER A 114 21.43 8.33 42.66
C SER A 114 22.54 9.37 42.45
N VAL A 115 22.78 9.79 41.21
CA VAL A 115 23.47 11.06 40.89
C VAL A 115 22.67 11.80 39.80
N SER A 116 22.74 13.13 39.81
CA SER A 116 21.81 14.03 39.12
C SER A 116 22.37 14.70 37.86
N GLU A 117 21.45 15.30 37.09
CA GLU A 117 21.61 16.53 36.29
C GLU A 117 22.76 16.64 35.28
N ASP A 118 22.41 16.70 33.98
CA ASP A 118 22.96 17.74 33.09
C ASP A 118 21.86 18.27 32.16
N SER A 119 22.09 19.42 31.52
CA SER A 119 21.10 20.19 30.78
C SER A 119 20.93 19.71 29.35
N SER A 120 19.74 19.24 28.98
CA SER A 120 19.34 19.17 27.57
C SER A 120 18.76 20.51 27.15
N SER A 121 19.39 21.17 26.18
CA SER A 121 18.66 22.10 25.33
C SER A 121 17.64 21.32 24.50
N GLU A 122 16.45 21.88 24.33
CA GLU A 122 15.45 21.37 23.39
C GLU A 122 15.86 21.81 21.98
N ASP A 123 16.79 21.07 21.36
CA ASP A 123 16.98 21.13 19.90
C ASP A 123 15.74 20.48 19.27
N ASP A 124 14.95 21.26 18.54
CA ASP A 124 13.79 20.79 17.76
C ASP A 124 14.28 19.96 16.55
N THR A 125 14.77 18.75 16.80
CA THR A 125 15.17 17.80 15.76
C THR A 125 13.95 17.16 15.12
N THR A 126 13.25 17.94 14.28
CA THR A 126 12.17 17.46 13.42
C THR A 126 12.64 16.24 12.63
N SER A 127 11.96 15.10 12.78
CA SER A 127 12.28 13.84 12.06
C SER A 127 12.33 14.08 10.55
N VAL A 128 13.18 13.35 9.82
CA VAL A 128 13.20 13.40 8.34
C VAL A 128 11.82 13.05 7.77
N GLU A 129 11.09 12.12 8.41
CA GLU A 129 9.70 11.80 8.08
C GLU A 129 8.75 13.00 8.25
N ASP A 130 8.95 13.82 9.29
CA ASP A 130 8.17 15.05 9.50
C ASP A 130 8.61 16.19 8.56
N GLN A 131 9.89 16.23 8.18
CA GLN A 131 10.39 17.14 7.17
C GLN A 131 9.82 16.81 5.78
N LEU A 132 9.59 15.52 5.45
CA LEU A 132 9.01 15.08 4.17
C LEU A 132 7.54 15.50 3.94
N LEU A 133 6.86 16.01 4.98
CA LEU A 133 5.47 16.46 4.87
C LEU A 133 5.34 17.78 4.10
N GLY A 134 4.61 17.75 2.99
CA GLY A 134 4.33 18.93 2.16
C GLY A 134 3.74 18.61 0.80
N THR A 135 3.69 19.62 -0.06
CA THR A 135 3.25 19.57 -1.47
C THR A 135 4.43 19.80 -2.39
N TYR A 136 4.55 18.93 -3.39
CA TYR A 136 5.65 18.86 -4.35
C TYR A 136 5.10 18.89 -5.78
N VAL A 137 5.78 19.62 -6.68
CA VAL A 137 5.53 19.56 -8.13
C VAL A 137 6.65 18.75 -8.78
N GLY A 138 6.29 17.84 -9.68
CA GLY A 138 7.25 17.04 -10.43
C GLY A 138 7.47 17.52 -11.86
N ALA A 139 8.69 17.31 -12.36
CA ALA A 139 9.19 17.85 -13.63
C ALA A 139 8.40 17.43 -14.90
N ASN A 140 7.54 16.42 -14.84
CA ASN A 140 6.70 15.97 -15.95
C ASN A 140 5.26 16.55 -15.91
N GLY A 141 4.96 17.46 -14.98
CA GLY A 141 3.59 17.98 -14.77
C GLY A 141 2.76 17.11 -13.85
N SER A 142 3.37 16.66 -12.75
CA SER A 142 2.74 15.93 -11.65
C SER A 142 2.63 16.82 -10.40
N VAL A 143 1.73 16.45 -9.48
CA VAL A 143 1.70 16.99 -8.10
C VAL A 143 1.59 15.85 -7.11
N LEU A 144 2.44 15.88 -6.08
CA LEU A 144 2.51 14.90 -5.00
C LEU A 144 2.32 15.61 -3.65
N ILE A 145 1.46 15.07 -2.79
CA ILE A 145 1.23 15.59 -1.43
C ILE A 145 1.41 14.45 -0.43
N LEU A 146 2.33 14.60 0.53
CA LEU A 146 2.64 13.61 1.56
C LEU A 146 2.04 14.01 2.91
N GLN A 147 1.10 13.20 3.43
CA GLN A 147 0.38 13.51 4.67
C GLN A 147 0.86 12.69 5.87
N LYS A 148 0.87 13.28 7.08
CA LYS A 148 1.30 12.66 8.37
C LYS A 148 0.52 11.41 8.80
N ASN A 149 -0.48 10.99 8.04
CA ASN A 149 -1.27 9.77 8.25
C ASN A 149 -0.82 8.59 7.34
N GLY A 150 0.28 8.74 6.59
CA GLY A 150 0.77 7.74 5.62
C GLY A 150 -0.03 7.68 4.32
N SER A 151 -1.02 8.55 4.11
CA SER A 151 -1.72 8.70 2.82
C SER A 151 -1.06 9.77 1.95
N ALA A 152 -1.18 9.61 0.64
CA ALA A 152 -0.65 10.55 -0.33
C ALA A 152 -1.69 10.92 -1.38
N GLN A 153 -1.64 12.16 -1.87
CA GLN A 153 -2.33 12.56 -3.09
C GLN A 153 -1.33 12.55 -4.24
N TYR A 154 -1.71 11.94 -5.36
CA TYR A 154 -0.95 11.98 -6.62
C TYR A 154 -1.87 12.51 -7.73
N TYR A 155 -1.36 13.49 -8.46
CA TYR A 155 -1.98 14.06 -9.66
C TYR A 155 -0.99 14.01 -10.82
N TYR A 156 -1.53 13.81 -12.02
CA TYR A 156 -0.81 13.92 -13.28
C TYR A 156 -1.83 14.33 -14.35
N SER A 157 -1.49 15.30 -15.20
CA SER A 157 -2.47 15.97 -16.07
C SER A 157 -3.11 15.06 -17.14
N ASP A 158 -2.43 13.99 -17.58
CA ASP A 158 -3.02 12.99 -18.49
C ASP A 158 -3.99 11.99 -17.79
N PHE A 159 -4.21 12.08 -16.46
CA PHE A 159 -5.08 11.15 -15.74
C PHE A 159 -6.50 11.71 -15.48
N ASP A 160 -7.51 11.06 -16.08
CA ASP A 160 -8.95 11.35 -15.93
C ASP A 160 -9.48 11.47 -14.47
N SER A 161 -8.72 11.04 -13.46
CA SER A 161 -9.10 11.16 -12.05
C SER A 161 -7.91 11.06 -11.08
N MET A 162 -7.85 11.98 -10.11
CA MET A 162 -7.08 11.78 -8.88
C MET A 162 -7.59 10.52 -8.15
N ASN A 163 -6.70 9.56 -7.89
CA ASN A 163 -7.03 8.37 -7.10
C ASN A 163 -6.74 8.64 -5.61
N SER A 164 -7.61 8.17 -4.71
CA SER A 164 -7.46 8.33 -3.24
C SER A 164 -6.85 7.10 -2.57
N LEU A 165 -6.20 6.21 -3.33
CA LEU A 165 -5.61 4.95 -2.86
C LEU A 165 -4.07 5.00 -2.79
N ASN A 166 -3.46 6.18 -2.83
CA ASN A 166 -2.02 6.33 -2.73
C ASN A 166 -1.60 6.44 -1.26
N THR A 167 -0.48 5.81 -0.93
CA THR A 167 0.09 5.76 0.43
C THR A 167 1.59 5.88 0.35
N TRP A 168 2.22 6.37 1.41
CA TRP A 168 3.67 6.50 1.50
C TRP A 168 4.20 6.02 2.86
N SER A 169 5.49 5.72 2.89
CA SER A 169 6.22 5.32 4.09
C SER A 169 7.70 5.69 3.96
N PHE A 170 8.36 5.95 5.09
CA PHE A 170 9.80 6.21 5.15
C PHE A 170 10.45 5.26 6.15
N GLU A 171 11.35 4.38 5.68
CA GLU A 171 12.06 3.38 6.49
C GLU A 171 13.46 3.15 5.87
N ASP A 172 14.49 2.95 6.70
CA ASP A 172 15.90 2.78 6.27
C ASP A 172 16.34 3.78 5.17
N ASP A 173 16.19 5.08 5.46
CA ASP A 173 16.46 6.24 4.58
C ASP A 173 15.76 6.19 3.20
N THR A 174 14.75 5.32 3.05
CA THR A 174 14.06 5.07 1.78
C THR A 174 12.61 5.54 1.86
N LEU A 175 12.24 6.48 0.99
CA LEU A 175 10.87 6.91 0.76
C LEU A 175 10.24 5.98 -0.28
N GLU A 176 9.18 5.27 0.11
CA GLU A 176 8.34 4.49 -0.81
C GLU A 176 6.95 5.11 -0.95
N ILE A 177 6.46 5.25 -2.18
CA ILE A 177 5.11 5.76 -2.48
C ILE A 177 4.40 4.76 -3.41
N TYR A 178 3.27 4.24 -2.96
CA TYR A 178 2.39 3.42 -3.78
C TYR A 178 1.41 4.30 -4.54
N VAL A 179 1.46 4.29 -5.88
CA VAL A 179 0.62 5.11 -6.76
C VAL A 179 -0.60 4.31 -7.19
N GLY A 180 -1.74 4.57 -6.56
CA GLY A 180 -2.94 3.74 -6.68
C GLY A 180 -3.63 3.81 -8.05
N SER A 181 -3.42 4.87 -8.84
CA SER A 181 -3.89 4.97 -10.24
C SER A 181 -3.17 3.98 -11.15
N CYS A 182 -1.85 3.82 -10.95
CA CYS A 182 -0.99 3.01 -11.79
C CYS A 182 -0.82 1.57 -11.26
N LEU A 183 -1.11 1.32 -9.98
CA LEU A 183 -0.84 0.03 -9.31
C LEU A 183 0.66 -0.34 -9.37
N CYS A 184 1.51 0.62 -9.01
CA CYS A 184 2.97 0.49 -8.92
C CYS A 184 3.49 1.21 -7.67
N THR A 185 4.72 0.91 -7.28
CA THR A 185 5.45 1.63 -6.23
C THR A 185 6.61 2.39 -6.85
N VAL A 186 6.76 3.66 -6.49
CA VAL A 186 7.93 4.49 -6.81
C VAL A 186 8.72 4.72 -5.53
N VAL A 187 10.03 4.83 -5.64
CA VAL A 187 10.96 4.88 -4.50
C VAL A 187 12.06 5.90 -4.71
N THR A 188 12.66 6.35 -3.61
CA THR A 188 13.91 7.12 -3.61
C THR A 188 14.65 6.95 -2.29
N THR A 189 15.97 7.11 -2.29
CA THR A 189 16.78 7.17 -1.07
C THR A 189 17.06 8.62 -0.73
N ILE A 190 16.70 9.03 0.48
CA ILE A 190 16.91 10.38 1.01
C ILE A 190 18.18 10.33 1.87
N GLU A 191 19.35 10.59 1.27
CA GLU A 191 20.57 10.79 2.05
C GLU A 191 20.39 11.98 2.99
N SER A 192 20.82 11.84 4.25
CA SER A 192 20.44 12.74 5.34
C SER A 192 20.88 14.20 5.13
N GLY A 193 19.98 15.06 4.63
CA GLY A 193 20.17 16.50 4.56
C GLY A 193 19.37 17.18 3.44
N ASP A 194 18.38 17.99 3.83
CA ASP A 194 17.42 18.71 2.97
C ASP A 194 16.51 17.82 2.10
N VAL A 195 15.20 17.94 2.33
CA VAL A 195 14.14 17.22 1.59
C VAL A 195 13.31 18.15 0.70
N SER A 196 13.89 19.31 0.36
CA SER A 196 13.31 20.29 -0.57
C SER A 196 13.14 19.73 -2.00
N SER A 197 13.95 18.76 -2.41
CA SER A 197 13.73 17.97 -3.63
C SER A 197 14.22 16.53 -3.52
N PHE A 198 13.67 15.65 -4.38
CA PHE A 198 14.13 14.27 -4.57
C PHE A 198 13.72 13.73 -5.95
N THR A 199 14.38 12.69 -6.44
CA THR A 199 13.99 11.99 -7.68
C THR A 199 13.35 10.64 -7.36
N LEU A 200 12.11 10.42 -7.80
CA LEU A 200 11.43 9.14 -7.68
C LEU A 200 11.71 8.25 -8.90
N GLU A 201 12.00 6.98 -8.66
CA GLU A 201 12.17 5.94 -9.69
C GLU A 201 11.16 4.81 -9.49
N GLY A 202 10.66 4.19 -10.56
CA GLY A 202 9.70 3.09 -10.45
C GLY A 202 10.36 1.77 -10.01
N LYS A 203 9.88 1.19 -8.90
CA LYS A 203 10.46 -0.01 -8.27
C LYS A 203 10.23 -1.29 -9.09
N GLU A 204 9.00 -1.46 -9.59
CA GLU A 204 8.54 -2.58 -10.41
C GLU A 204 7.41 -2.11 -11.36
N ASP A 205 7.20 -2.83 -12.48
CA ASP A 205 6.16 -2.55 -13.50
C ASP A 205 6.16 -1.12 -14.10
N LEU A 206 7.34 -0.64 -14.53
CA LEU A 206 7.51 0.66 -15.21
C LEU A 206 6.56 0.90 -16.40
N ASP A 207 6.15 -0.15 -17.12
CA ASP A 207 5.18 -0.13 -18.23
C ASP A 207 3.83 0.57 -17.94
N LYS A 208 3.55 0.90 -16.66
CA LYS A 208 2.33 1.59 -16.20
C LYS A 208 2.54 3.07 -15.84
N LEU A 209 3.77 3.52 -15.67
CA LEU A 209 4.10 4.93 -15.48
C LEU A 209 4.25 5.60 -16.85
N LEU A 210 4.13 6.93 -16.87
CA LEU A 210 4.36 7.74 -18.08
C LEU A 210 5.79 8.34 -18.11
N TRP A 211 6.61 7.96 -17.13
CA TRP A 211 7.99 8.39 -16.92
C TRP A 211 8.81 7.24 -16.30
N ASP A 212 10.11 7.17 -16.63
CA ASP A 212 11.04 6.20 -16.03
C ASP A 212 11.51 6.69 -14.63
N SER A 213 11.77 7.99 -14.52
CA SER A 213 12.03 8.72 -13.27
C SER A 213 11.53 10.16 -13.35
N GLU A 214 11.30 10.79 -12.20
CA GLU A 214 10.84 12.19 -12.12
C GLU A 214 11.41 12.90 -10.89
N GLU A 215 11.97 14.10 -11.10
CA GLU A 215 12.40 15.00 -10.03
C GLU A 215 11.20 15.78 -9.47
N TYR A 216 11.04 15.78 -8.15
CA TYR A 216 10.02 16.50 -7.39
C TYR A 216 10.65 17.59 -6.56
N VAL A 217 10.08 18.79 -6.59
CA VAL A 217 10.52 19.96 -5.82
C VAL A 217 9.37 20.45 -4.94
N ARG A 218 9.64 20.73 -3.66
CA ARG A 218 8.66 21.27 -2.72
C ARG A 218 8.24 22.68 -3.14
N VAL A 219 6.94 22.92 -3.16
CA VAL A 219 6.34 24.25 -3.40
C VAL A 219 5.60 24.80 -2.17
N ASP A 220 5.11 23.94 -1.28
CA ASP A 220 4.44 24.34 -0.03
C ASP A 220 4.63 23.29 1.08
N ASP A 221 4.61 23.73 2.34
CA ASP A 221 4.62 22.85 3.52
C ASP A 221 3.22 22.29 3.87
N GLY A 222 2.18 22.78 3.18
CA GLY A 222 0.81 22.31 3.31
C GLY A 222 0.62 20.87 2.85
N THR A 223 -0.20 20.13 3.61
CA THR A 223 -0.57 18.73 3.36
C THR A 223 -2.07 18.55 3.08
N SER A 224 -2.77 19.67 2.83
CA SER A 224 -4.19 19.69 2.46
C SER A 224 -4.42 19.05 1.10
N THR A 225 -5.54 18.34 0.92
CA THR A 225 -5.90 17.79 -0.39
C THR A 225 -6.31 18.88 -1.37
N LEU A 226 -5.74 18.88 -2.57
CA LEU A 226 -6.04 19.83 -3.64
C LEU A 226 -7.06 19.26 -4.65
N THR A 227 -7.72 20.14 -5.39
CA THR A 227 -8.50 19.81 -6.59
C THR A 227 -7.60 19.79 -7.85
N ALA A 228 -8.10 19.23 -8.95
CA ALA A 228 -7.35 19.25 -10.22
C ALA A 228 -7.03 20.67 -10.69
N GLU A 229 -7.98 21.61 -10.58
CA GLU A 229 -7.79 23.02 -10.93
C GLU A 229 -6.70 23.71 -10.09
N GLU A 230 -6.51 23.29 -8.83
CA GLU A 230 -5.43 23.78 -7.96
C GLU A 230 -4.07 23.12 -8.29
N CYS A 231 -4.05 21.83 -8.65
CA CYS A 231 -2.83 21.17 -9.10
C CYS A 231 -2.34 21.69 -10.45
N ASP A 232 -3.24 21.93 -11.41
CA ASP A 232 -2.91 22.54 -12.71
C ASP A 232 -2.28 23.93 -12.51
N ALA A 233 -2.81 24.75 -11.60
CA ALA A 233 -2.26 26.06 -11.27
C ALA A 233 -0.86 25.99 -10.62
N LEU A 234 -0.59 25.00 -9.76
CA LEU A 234 0.75 24.78 -9.19
C LEU A 234 1.76 24.33 -10.26
N ILE A 235 1.34 23.53 -11.23
CA ILE A 235 2.19 23.14 -12.36
C ILE A 235 2.50 24.37 -13.23
N GLU A 236 1.50 25.22 -13.55
CA GLU A 236 1.72 26.47 -14.31
C GLU A 236 2.60 27.51 -13.56
N GLU A 237 2.62 27.53 -12.22
CA GLU A 237 3.50 28.42 -11.44
C GLU A 237 4.96 27.89 -11.34
N ALA A 238 5.18 26.59 -11.53
CA ALA A 238 6.48 25.95 -11.37
C ALA A 238 7.33 25.84 -12.66
N THR A 239 6.80 26.19 -13.85
CA THR A 239 7.43 25.98 -15.17
C THR A 239 7.78 27.24 -15.96
#